data_AF-A0A9D9M2J5-F1
#
_entry.id   AF-A0A9D9M2J5-F1
#
_cell.length_a   1.000
_cell.length_b   1.000
_cell.length_c   1.000
_cell.angle_alpha   90.00
_cell.angle_beta   90.00
_cell.angle_gamma   90.00
#
_symmetry.space_group_name_H-M   'P 1'
#
loop_
_entity.id
_entity.type
_entity.pdbx_description
1 polymer ?
#
loop_
_entity_poly.entity_id
_entity_poly.type
_entity_poly.pdbx_seq_one_letter_code
_entity_poly.pdbx_strand_id
1 'polypeptide(L)'
;FAKTRRNKSNTVIVTLIITAVCIGLLSFFVSVYIRKQNEKVSVNVEAFDDLNLKQLLDSVSRIQNELNLALTEKNKIDATYKSEVEKAEQTRDSDIYVLDSLKLSKSEYNNRKAEIVKKCDNAVLELNTKYEQDSIAIDHKITDLTNQLAALDSANLERAQQQQAELDSQRQVYELEKNQLITEYEAVISNLNAQLQEVRDNSFAERKKAVDTITAKYQSEINALDPVIRDADANAFASVANKEYADAPAPDFSAILMQESLSEKTKFLLDSLQQKYDGFNYISAFVTGLPQENSIPSFSRAMKNYTNSIGKDMELLITELLAVRSSAQEEALGLKKLVDAYNYYIDSQLKSIGDAGYVLDPRNPQKIVVYLSPLYSADVDNTKAFVFRKADEYIGSVLLVKESSNFIAVPDSLDVGLAVQPGDRIMIDMNNTQGVSDEQN
;
A
#
# COMPACT_ATOMS: atom_id res chain seq x y z
N PHE A 1 108.92 -79.38 -82.54
CA PHE A 1 109.03 -80.28 -81.37
C PHE A 1 107.69 -80.25 -80.65
N ALA A 2 106.67 -81.07 -80.95
CA ALA A 2 106.67 -82.51 -81.17
C ALA A 2 107.49 -83.25 -80.10
N LYS A 3 106.85 -83.45 -78.93
CA LYS A 3 106.98 -84.53 -77.93
C LYS A 3 106.93 -83.99 -76.50
N THR A 4 105.74 -84.05 -75.87
CA THR A 4 105.50 -84.84 -74.65
C THR A 4 104.02 -84.83 -74.29
N ARG A 5 103.37 -85.94 -74.66
CA ARG A 5 102.06 -86.41 -74.22
C ARG A 5 102.20 -86.95 -72.78
N ARG A 6 101.09 -86.99 -72.03
CA ARG A 6 100.86 -87.71 -70.75
C ARG A 6 101.50 -87.10 -69.48
N ASN A 7 100.72 -86.29 -68.78
CA ASN A 7 100.57 -86.48 -67.33
C ASN A 7 99.19 -85.96 -66.86
N LYS A 8 98.18 -86.85 -66.81
CA LYS A 8 96.98 -86.61 -66.00
C LYS A 8 97.39 -86.94 -64.56
N SER A 9 97.87 -85.95 -63.81
CA SER A 9 98.24 -86.17 -62.41
C SER A 9 96.96 -86.19 -61.57
N ASN A 10 96.51 -87.39 -61.16
CA ASN A 10 95.38 -87.56 -60.23
C ASN A 10 95.56 -86.73 -58.94
N THR A 11 96.79 -86.38 -58.57
CA THR A 11 97.09 -85.48 -57.45
C THR A 11 96.48 -84.09 -57.58
N VAL A 12 96.38 -83.52 -58.79
CA VAL A 12 95.78 -82.18 -59.00
C VAL A 12 94.25 -82.22 -58.88
N ILE A 13 93.62 -83.34 -59.29
CA ILE A 13 92.18 -83.52 -59.13
C ILE A 13 91.83 -83.77 -57.66
N VAL A 14 92.66 -84.55 -56.94
CA VAL A 14 92.47 -84.81 -55.51
C VAL A 14 92.66 -83.53 -54.67
N THR A 15 93.66 -82.69 -54.95
CA THR A 15 93.81 -81.41 -54.24
C THR A 15 92.64 -80.46 -54.51
N LEU A 16 92.09 -80.44 -55.73
CA LEU A 16 90.93 -79.59 -56.06
C LEU A 16 89.66 -80.06 -55.32
N ILE A 17 89.44 -81.38 -55.22
CA ILE A 17 88.31 -81.94 -54.45
C ILE A 17 88.47 -81.65 -52.95
N ILE A 18 89.67 -81.82 -52.37
CA ILE A 18 89.91 -81.51 -50.96
C ILE A 18 89.67 -80.03 -50.66
N THR A 19 90.09 -79.14 -51.56
CA THR A 19 89.88 -77.69 -51.37
C THR A 19 88.39 -77.34 -51.44
N ALA A 20 87.64 -77.93 -52.36
CA ALA A 20 86.19 -77.74 -52.44
C ALA A 20 85.45 -78.27 -51.19
N VAL A 21 85.85 -79.43 -50.65
CA VAL A 21 85.30 -79.99 -49.41
C VAL A 21 85.64 -79.11 -48.20
N CYS A 22 86.86 -78.59 -48.10
CA CYS A 22 87.26 -77.66 -47.04
C CYS A 22 86.42 -76.38 -47.05
N ILE A 23 86.17 -75.78 -48.23
CA ILE A 23 85.35 -74.56 -48.34
C ILE A 23 83.88 -74.87 -47.97
N GLY A 24 83.35 -76.03 -48.38
CA GLY A 24 82.01 -76.47 -48.00
C GLY A 24 81.85 -76.66 -46.49
N LEU A 25 82.83 -77.29 -45.83
CA LEU A 25 82.84 -77.47 -44.38
C LEU A 25 82.96 -76.14 -43.63
N LEU A 26 83.79 -75.21 -44.12
CA LEU A 26 83.94 -73.89 -43.52
C LEU A 26 82.64 -73.08 -43.60
N SER A 27 81.96 -73.11 -44.74
CA SER A 27 80.65 -72.45 -44.90
C SER A 27 79.57 -73.08 -44.00
N PHE A 28 79.59 -74.40 -43.84
CA PHE A 28 78.67 -75.10 -42.94
C PHE A 28 78.93 -74.73 -41.47
N PHE A 29 80.19 -74.71 -41.02
CA PHE A 29 80.54 -74.32 -39.66
C PHE A 29 80.18 -72.87 -39.36
N VAL A 30 80.42 -71.94 -40.30
CA VAL A 30 80.04 -70.53 -40.14
C VAL A 30 78.51 -70.38 -40.06
N SER A 31 77.77 -71.12 -40.90
CA SER A 31 76.29 -71.08 -40.87
C SER A 31 75.72 -71.63 -39.56
N VAL A 32 76.30 -72.71 -39.03
CA VAL A 32 75.91 -73.28 -37.72
C VAL A 32 76.30 -72.34 -36.58
N TYR A 33 77.47 -71.70 -36.66
CA TYR A 33 77.93 -70.74 -35.66
C TYR A 33 77.03 -69.50 -35.60
N ILE A 34 76.68 -68.91 -36.74
CA ILE A 34 75.74 -67.77 -36.82
C ILE A 34 74.36 -68.18 -36.29
N ARG A 35 73.85 -69.36 -36.65
CA ARG A 35 72.57 -69.86 -36.16
C ARG A 35 72.57 -70.06 -34.63
N LYS A 36 73.67 -70.56 -34.07
CA LYS A 36 73.86 -70.74 -32.62
C LYS A 36 74.06 -69.42 -31.87
N GLN A 37 74.58 -68.38 -32.54
CA GLN A 37 74.68 -67.03 -32.00
C GLN A 37 73.33 -66.29 -32.02
N ASN A 38 72.55 -66.45 -33.09
CA ASN A 38 71.22 -65.86 -33.21
C ASN A 38 70.18 -66.51 -32.29
N GLU A 39 70.32 -67.80 -31.94
CA GLU A 39 69.49 -68.44 -30.89
C GLU A 39 69.79 -67.90 -29.47
N LYS A 40 70.84 -67.10 -29.28
CA LYS A 40 71.19 -66.48 -27.99
C LYS A 40 70.82 -65.01 -27.86
N VAL A 41 70.18 -64.40 -28.87
CA VAL A 41 69.53 -63.10 -28.69
C VAL A 41 68.08 -63.35 -28.31
N SER A 42 67.86 -63.82 -27.09
CA SER A 42 66.58 -63.57 -26.43
C SER A 42 66.53 -62.07 -26.19
N VAL A 43 65.61 -61.38 -26.86
CA VAL A 43 65.23 -60.02 -26.45
C VAL A 43 64.85 -60.13 -24.98
N ASN A 44 65.68 -59.59 -24.08
CA ASN A 44 65.46 -59.66 -22.64
C ASN A 44 64.17 -58.92 -22.32
N VAL A 45 63.11 -59.67 -22.02
CA VAL A 45 61.78 -59.16 -21.69
C VAL A 45 61.80 -58.39 -20.35
N GLU A 46 62.80 -58.64 -19.49
CA GLU A 46 62.96 -57.95 -18.19
C GLU A 46 63.12 -56.43 -18.30
N ALA A 47 63.82 -55.90 -19.31
CA ALA A 47 63.96 -54.45 -19.49
C ALA A 47 62.67 -53.78 -20.00
N PHE A 48 61.79 -54.56 -20.66
CA PHE A 48 60.49 -54.10 -21.13
C PHE A 48 59.42 -54.19 -20.04
N ASP A 49 59.50 -55.19 -19.16
CA ASP A 49 58.65 -55.27 -17.97
C ASP A 49 58.88 -54.09 -17.03
N ASP A 50 60.14 -53.71 -16.78
CA ASP A 50 60.53 -52.61 -15.87
C ASP A 50 60.08 -51.22 -16.40
N LEU A 51 60.19 -51.01 -17.73
CA LEU A 51 59.69 -49.81 -18.41
C LEU A 51 58.16 -49.71 -18.37
N ASN A 52 57.47 -50.83 -18.56
CA ASN A 52 56.01 -50.90 -18.48
C ASN A 52 55.50 -50.66 -17.05
N LEU A 53 56.21 -51.17 -16.05
CA LEU A 53 55.91 -50.99 -14.63
C LEU A 53 56.05 -49.53 -14.18
N LYS A 54 57.15 -48.88 -14.57
CA LYS A 54 57.38 -47.45 -14.27
C LYS A 54 56.33 -46.56 -14.91
N GLN A 55 55.98 -46.84 -16.17
CA GLN A 55 54.95 -46.09 -16.88
C GLN A 55 53.56 -46.31 -16.26
N LEU A 56 53.28 -47.51 -15.75
CA LEU A 56 52.07 -47.82 -14.99
C LEU A 56 52.00 -47.05 -13.66
N LEU A 57 53.08 -47.07 -12.87
CA LEU A 57 53.17 -46.32 -11.61
C LEU A 57 53.06 -44.80 -11.80
N ASP A 58 53.72 -44.25 -12.82
CA ASP A 58 53.62 -42.82 -13.14
C ASP A 58 52.20 -42.46 -13.63
N SER A 59 51.54 -43.36 -14.35
CA SER A 59 50.13 -43.18 -14.75
C SER A 59 49.20 -43.21 -13.54
N VAL A 60 49.38 -44.16 -12.61
CA VAL A 60 48.59 -44.25 -11.36
C VAL A 60 48.80 -42.99 -10.51
N SER A 61 50.05 -42.60 -10.28
CA SER A 61 50.38 -41.40 -9.50
C SER A 61 49.79 -40.14 -10.13
N ARG A 62 49.82 -40.02 -11.46
CA ARG A 62 49.20 -38.91 -12.18
C ARG A 62 47.67 -38.92 -12.03
N ILE A 63 47.02 -40.05 -12.28
CA ILE A 63 45.55 -40.19 -12.18
C ILE A 63 45.10 -39.90 -10.74
N GLN A 64 45.84 -40.38 -9.74
CA GLN A 64 45.51 -40.18 -8.33
C GLN A 64 45.73 -38.72 -7.88
N ASN A 65 46.78 -38.06 -8.39
CA ASN A 65 46.96 -36.63 -8.21
C ASN A 65 45.81 -35.82 -8.87
N GLU A 66 45.44 -36.15 -10.10
CA GLU A 66 44.32 -35.50 -10.80
C GLU A 66 42.99 -35.73 -10.08
N LEU A 67 42.77 -36.93 -9.52
CA LEU A 67 41.59 -37.26 -8.72
C LEU A 67 41.54 -36.41 -7.45
N ASN A 68 42.66 -36.32 -6.71
CA ASN A 68 42.74 -35.48 -5.52
C ASN A 68 42.50 -34.00 -5.85
N LEU A 69 43.09 -33.49 -6.94
CA LEU A 69 42.83 -32.12 -7.41
C LEU A 69 41.35 -31.90 -7.76
N ALA A 70 40.71 -32.86 -8.44
CA ALA A 70 39.29 -32.78 -8.77
C ALA A 70 38.39 -32.83 -7.52
N LEU A 71 38.74 -33.62 -6.51
CA LEU A 71 38.04 -33.66 -5.22
C LEU A 71 38.18 -32.33 -4.45
N THR A 72 39.39 -31.76 -4.41
CA THR A 72 39.62 -30.44 -3.82
C THR A 72 38.86 -29.34 -4.57
N GLU A 73 38.84 -29.39 -5.89
CA GLU A 73 38.09 -28.48 -6.75
C GLU A 73 36.58 -28.57 -6.48
N LYS A 74 36.03 -29.78 -6.34
CA LYS A 74 34.64 -30.00 -5.93
C LYS A 74 34.33 -29.37 -4.57
N ASN A 75 35.15 -29.65 -3.56
CA ASN A 75 34.96 -29.06 -2.22
C ASN A 75 35.01 -27.52 -2.26
N LYS A 76 35.87 -26.94 -3.11
CA LYS A 76 35.95 -25.50 -3.32
C LYS A 76 34.70 -24.95 -4.01
N ILE A 77 34.16 -25.63 -5.01
CA ILE A 77 32.90 -25.29 -5.67
C ILE A 77 31.77 -25.26 -4.63
N ASP A 78 31.61 -26.32 -3.83
CA ASP A 78 30.57 -26.42 -2.81
C ASP A 78 30.69 -25.33 -1.73
N ALA A 79 31.91 -25.07 -1.24
CA ALA A 79 32.17 -24.03 -0.26
C ALA A 79 31.89 -22.62 -0.80
N THR A 80 32.27 -22.36 -2.06
CA THR A 80 32.03 -21.06 -2.71
C THR A 80 30.54 -20.84 -2.95
N TYR A 81 29.83 -21.85 -3.47
CA TYR A 81 28.38 -21.83 -3.64
C TYR A 81 27.68 -21.47 -2.32
N LYS A 82 28.00 -22.19 -1.24
CA LYS A 82 27.42 -21.94 0.08
C LYS A 82 27.67 -20.50 0.56
N SER A 83 28.88 -19.98 0.40
CA SER A 83 29.22 -18.59 0.79
C SER A 83 28.49 -17.53 -0.04
N GLU A 84 28.28 -17.77 -1.34
CA GLU A 84 27.56 -16.84 -2.21
C GLU A 84 26.05 -16.85 -1.95
N VAL A 85 25.47 -18.02 -1.66
CA VAL A 85 24.07 -18.12 -1.20
C VAL A 85 23.88 -17.38 0.11
N GLU A 86 24.73 -17.64 1.11
CA GLU A 86 24.65 -16.95 2.41
C GLU A 86 24.78 -15.42 2.24
N LYS A 87 25.62 -14.95 1.32
CA LYS A 87 25.72 -13.51 1.00
C LYS A 87 24.44 -12.94 0.43
N ALA A 88 23.76 -13.67 -0.45
CA ALA A 88 22.47 -13.24 -1.01
C ALA A 88 21.39 -13.17 0.08
N GLU A 89 21.35 -14.16 0.98
CA GLU A 89 20.44 -14.20 2.12
C GLU A 89 20.72 -13.08 3.13
N GLN A 90 21.99 -12.84 3.49
CA GLN A 90 22.37 -11.72 4.37
C GLN A 90 21.98 -10.36 3.77
N THR A 91 22.09 -10.21 2.44
CA THR A 91 21.66 -8.98 1.75
C THR A 91 20.14 -8.82 1.84
N ARG A 92 19.38 -9.88 1.57
CA ARG A 92 17.91 -9.92 1.74
C ARG A 92 17.52 -9.52 3.16
N ASP A 93 18.14 -10.14 4.17
CA ASP A 93 17.81 -9.92 5.57
C ASP A 93 18.16 -8.48 5.99
N SER A 94 19.26 -7.93 5.49
CA SER A 94 19.62 -6.52 5.69
C SER A 94 18.60 -5.57 5.07
N ASP A 95 18.18 -5.84 3.83
CA ASP A 95 17.22 -4.99 3.11
C ASP A 95 15.83 -5.06 3.76
N ILE A 96 15.41 -6.24 4.24
CA ILE A 96 14.18 -6.40 5.02
C ILE A 96 14.28 -5.64 6.34
N TYR A 97 15.42 -5.69 7.03
CA TYR A 97 15.60 -4.94 8.28
C TYR A 97 15.48 -3.43 8.06
N VAL A 98 16.08 -2.91 6.99
CA VAL A 98 15.90 -1.50 6.60
C VAL A 98 14.43 -1.23 6.30
N LEU A 99 13.76 -2.10 5.54
CA LEU A 99 12.35 -1.94 5.20
C LEU A 99 11.44 -1.93 6.44
N ASP A 100 11.70 -2.77 7.44
CA ASP A 100 10.97 -2.83 8.71
C ASP A 100 11.09 -1.53 9.51
N SER A 101 12.21 -0.81 9.37
CA SER A 101 12.42 0.49 9.99
C SER A 101 11.66 1.62 9.29
N LEU A 102 11.31 1.44 8.02
CA LEU A 102 10.52 2.40 7.24
C LEU A 102 9.04 2.19 7.61
N LYS A 103 8.45 3.16 8.31
CA LYS A 103 7.02 3.20 8.67
C LYS A 103 6.12 3.38 7.44
N LEU A 104 6.14 2.41 6.55
CA LEU A 104 5.38 2.39 5.30
C LEU A 104 3.96 1.88 5.54
N SER A 105 3.04 2.23 4.64
CA SER A 105 1.71 1.62 4.63
C SER A 105 1.82 0.10 4.41
N LYS A 106 0.87 -0.68 4.97
CA LYS A 106 0.89 -2.15 4.87
C LYS A 106 0.96 -2.65 3.41
N SER A 107 0.28 -1.97 2.49
CA SER A 107 0.29 -2.32 1.07
C SER A 107 1.68 -2.11 0.46
N GLU A 108 2.29 -0.95 0.70
CA GLU A 108 3.60 -0.60 0.16
C GLU A 108 4.70 -1.48 0.76
N TYR A 109 4.64 -1.75 2.08
CA TYR A 109 5.56 -2.66 2.77
C TYR A 109 5.55 -4.06 2.13
N ASN A 110 4.37 -4.64 1.92
CA ASN A 110 4.24 -5.97 1.34
C ASN A 110 4.78 -6.03 -0.09
N ASN A 111 4.52 -5.00 -0.90
CA ASN A 111 5.03 -4.92 -2.26
C ASN A 111 6.57 -4.90 -2.28
N ARG A 112 7.20 -4.02 -1.50
CA ARG A 112 8.67 -3.92 -1.43
C ARG A 112 9.31 -5.18 -0.85
N LYS A 113 8.70 -5.79 0.17
CA LYS A 113 9.17 -7.05 0.74
C LYS A 113 9.17 -8.15 -0.31
N ALA A 114 8.10 -8.26 -1.11
CA ALA A 114 8.02 -9.24 -2.18
C ALA A 114 9.11 -9.01 -3.25
N GLU A 115 9.42 -7.76 -3.59
CA GLU A 115 10.51 -7.43 -4.51
C GLU A 115 11.89 -7.84 -3.96
N ILE A 116 12.16 -7.58 -2.68
CA ILE A 116 13.42 -7.98 -2.01
C ILE A 116 13.57 -9.50 -2.01
N VAL A 117 12.50 -10.23 -1.62
CA VAL A 117 12.48 -11.70 -1.63
C VAL A 117 12.71 -12.24 -3.04
N LYS A 118 11.98 -11.73 -4.03
CA LYS A 118 12.12 -12.13 -5.44
C LYS A 118 13.54 -11.90 -5.97
N LYS A 119 14.18 -10.79 -5.59
CA LYS A 119 15.57 -10.49 -5.97
C LYS A 119 16.54 -11.51 -5.37
N CYS A 120 16.33 -11.92 -4.12
CA CYS A 120 17.11 -12.97 -3.47
C CYS A 120 16.89 -14.32 -4.17
N ASP A 121 15.63 -14.70 -4.42
CA ASP A 121 15.29 -15.98 -5.05
C ASP A 121 15.91 -16.10 -6.45
N ASN A 122 15.85 -15.01 -7.24
CA ASN A 122 16.50 -14.96 -8.55
C ASN A 122 18.02 -15.11 -8.44
N ALA A 123 18.65 -14.42 -7.49
CA ALA A 123 20.09 -14.54 -7.27
C ALA A 123 20.50 -15.96 -6.86
N VAL A 124 19.74 -16.59 -5.97
CA VAL A 124 19.98 -17.99 -5.55
C VAL A 124 19.76 -18.95 -6.71
N LEU A 125 18.76 -18.73 -7.56
CA LEU A 125 18.50 -19.55 -8.74
C LEU A 125 19.61 -19.44 -9.80
N GLU A 126 20.10 -18.23 -10.04
CA GLU A 126 21.26 -17.98 -10.92
C GLU A 126 22.52 -18.67 -10.38
N LEU A 127 22.79 -18.56 -9.07
CA LEU A 127 23.88 -19.26 -8.41
C LEU A 127 23.71 -20.78 -8.52
N ASN A 128 22.52 -21.31 -8.25
CA ASN A 128 22.23 -22.74 -8.35
C ASN A 128 22.51 -23.26 -9.77
N THR A 129 22.02 -22.56 -10.80
CA THR A 129 22.21 -22.95 -12.19
C THR A 129 23.70 -22.96 -12.57
N LYS A 130 24.45 -21.93 -12.15
CA LYS A 130 25.89 -21.82 -12.41
C LYS A 130 26.68 -22.95 -11.76
N TYR A 131 26.51 -23.16 -10.45
CA TYR A 131 27.30 -24.14 -9.71
C TYR A 131 26.84 -25.59 -9.91
N GLU A 132 25.57 -25.83 -10.27
CA GLU A 132 25.08 -27.15 -10.64
C GLU A 132 25.76 -27.64 -11.93
N GLN A 133 25.93 -26.74 -12.92
CA GLN A 133 26.68 -27.07 -14.14
C GLN A 133 28.16 -27.40 -13.84
N ASP A 134 28.81 -26.61 -13.00
CA ASP A 134 30.21 -26.84 -12.59
C ASP A 134 30.35 -28.14 -11.76
N SER A 135 29.38 -28.43 -10.89
CA SER A 135 29.36 -29.66 -10.09
C SER A 135 29.17 -30.91 -10.95
N ILE A 136 28.29 -30.87 -11.96
CA ILE A 136 28.10 -31.99 -12.88
C ILE A 136 29.39 -32.25 -13.66
N ALA A 137 30.06 -31.19 -14.14
CA ALA A 137 31.31 -31.32 -14.88
C ALA A 137 32.43 -31.94 -14.03
N ILE A 138 32.59 -31.50 -12.77
CA ILE A 138 33.61 -32.05 -11.88
C ILE A 138 33.27 -33.48 -11.44
N ASP A 139 32.00 -33.81 -11.23
CA ASP A 139 31.55 -35.16 -10.89
C ASP A 139 31.79 -36.17 -12.01
N HIS A 140 31.57 -35.77 -13.26
CA HIS A 140 31.94 -36.58 -14.42
C HIS A 140 33.45 -36.83 -14.45
N LYS A 141 34.27 -35.79 -14.24
CA LYS A 141 35.73 -35.92 -14.21
C LYS A 141 36.21 -36.84 -13.08
N ILE A 142 35.64 -36.73 -11.88
CA ILE A 142 35.93 -37.62 -10.74
C ILE A 142 35.56 -39.06 -11.09
N THR A 143 34.38 -39.28 -11.69
CA THR A 143 33.91 -40.62 -12.11
C THR A 143 34.85 -41.23 -13.15
N ASP A 144 35.23 -40.47 -14.17
CA ASP A 144 36.14 -40.94 -15.22
C ASP A 144 37.52 -41.29 -14.68
N LEU A 145 38.09 -40.45 -13.81
CA LEU A 145 39.38 -40.72 -13.15
C LEU A 145 39.30 -41.94 -12.23
N THR A 146 38.19 -42.11 -11.50
CA THR A 146 37.95 -43.27 -10.64
C THR A 146 37.85 -44.55 -11.46
N ASN A 147 37.16 -44.51 -12.59
CA ASN A 147 37.06 -45.65 -13.52
C ASN A 147 38.41 -46.00 -14.16
N GLN A 148 39.19 -44.98 -14.56
CA GLN A 148 40.55 -45.19 -15.08
C GLN A 148 41.48 -45.82 -14.03
N LEU A 149 41.34 -45.41 -12.77
CA LEU A 149 42.12 -45.97 -11.66
C LEU A 149 41.69 -47.42 -11.35
N ALA A 150 40.40 -47.73 -11.43
CA ALA A 150 39.88 -49.08 -11.24
C ALA A 150 40.20 -50.05 -12.41
N ALA A 151 40.36 -49.52 -13.63
CA ALA A 151 40.73 -50.30 -14.82
C ALA A 151 42.22 -50.70 -14.84
N LEU A 152 43.05 -50.10 -13.98
CA LEU A 152 44.45 -50.47 -13.83
C LEU A 152 44.55 -51.75 -12.98
N ASP A 153 45.18 -52.78 -13.55
CA ASP A 153 45.21 -54.14 -13.01
C ASP A 153 45.90 -54.22 -11.62
N SER A 154 45.10 -54.44 -10.58
CA SER A 154 45.52 -54.49 -9.17
C SER A 154 46.70 -55.45 -8.90
N ALA A 155 46.82 -56.53 -9.67
CA ALA A 155 47.88 -57.52 -9.51
C ALA A 155 49.26 -57.06 -10.05
N ASN A 156 49.28 -56.17 -11.04
CA ASN A 156 50.51 -55.55 -11.55
C ASN A 156 50.92 -54.35 -10.69
N LEU A 157 49.96 -53.68 -10.05
CA LEU A 157 50.18 -52.58 -9.13
C LEU A 157 50.94 -53.00 -7.86
N GLU A 158 50.55 -54.11 -7.23
CA GLU A 158 51.25 -54.66 -6.05
C GLU A 158 52.70 -55.05 -6.38
N ARG A 159 52.91 -55.70 -7.54
CA ARG A 159 54.26 -56.06 -8.02
C ARG A 159 55.12 -54.82 -8.28
N ALA A 160 54.52 -53.75 -8.80
CA ALA A 160 55.16 -52.47 -9.03
C ALA A 160 55.57 -51.77 -7.73
N GLN A 161 54.68 -51.75 -6.73
CA GLN A 161 54.97 -51.16 -5.42
C GLN A 161 56.10 -51.88 -4.67
N GLN A 162 56.20 -53.22 -4.79
CA GLN A 162 57.27 -53.99 -4.15
C GLN A 162 58.66 -53.70 -4.74
N GLN A 163 58.77 -53.46 -6.05
CA GLN A 163 60.04 -53.11 -6.70
C GLN A 163 60.44 -51.64 -6.52
N GLN A 164 59.47 -50.74 -6.34
CA GLN A 164 59.72 -49.30 -6.19
C GLN A 164 60.20 -48.90 -4.79
N ALA A 165 59.90 -49.70 -3.75
CA ALA A 165 60.22 -49.39 -2.35
C ALA A 165 61.73 -49.18 -2.08
N GLU A 166 62.63 -49.68 -2.94
CA GLU A 166 64.09 -49.48 -2.84
C GLU A 166 64.60 -48.15 -3.47
N LEU A 167 63.79 -47.44 -4.27
CA LEU A 167 64.20 -46.24 -5.03
C LEU A 167 63.56 -44.91 -4.55
N ASP A 168 62.77 -44.93 -3.47
CA ASP A 168 61.66 -43.99 -3.25
C ASP A 168 61.95 -42.75 -2.37
N SER A 169 63.16 -42.59 -1.81
CA SER A 169 63.42 -41.55 -0.81
C SER A 169 63.30 -40.11 -1.34
N GLN A 170 63.82 -39.81 -2.54
CA GLN A 170 63.75 -38.46 -3.12
C GLN A 170 62.34 -38.08 -3.57
N ARG A 171 61.57 -39.05 -4.06
CA ARG A 171 60.20 -38.84 -4.52
C ARG A 171 59.25 -38.60 -3.35
N GLN A 172 59.45 -39.32 -2.24
CA GLN A 172 58.73 -39.08 -0.99
C GLN A 172 59.01 -37.68 -0.42
N VAL A 173 60.26 -37.22 -0.44
CA VAL A 173 60.60 -35.85 0.02
C VAL A 173 59.90 -34.80 -0.84
N TYR A 174 59.91 -34.94 -2.17
CA TYR A 174 59.22 -34.01 -3.06
C TYR A 174 57.70 -33.99 -2.88
N GLU A 175 57.05 -35.15 -2.75
CA GLU A 175 55.60 -35.20 -2.47
C GLU A 175 55.27 -34.66 -1.07
N LEU A 176 56.14 -34.85 -0.08
CA LEU A 176 56.00 -34.23 1.25
C LEU A 176 56.08 -32.71 1.17
N GLU A 177 57.08 -32.15 0.47
CA GLU A 177 57.23 -30.70 0.29
C GLU A 177 56.03 -30.10 -0.47
N LYS A 178 55.58 -30.78 -1.53
CA LYS A 178 54.38 -30.39 -2.29
C LYS A 178 53.13 -30.41 -1.41
N ASN A 179 52.92 -31.45 -0.61
CA ASN A 179 51.78 -31.55 0.30
C ASN A 179 51.84 -30.49 1.41
N GLN A 180 53.03 -30.18 1.93
CA GLN A 180 53.22 -29.06 2.87
C GLN A 180 52.82 -27.73 2.23
N LEU A 181 53.26 -27.47 1.01
CA LEU A 181 52.91 -26.24 0.29
C LEU A 181 51.40 -26.14 0.04
N ILE A 182 50.75 -27.23 -0.37
CA ILE A 182 49.29 -27.31 -0.53
C ILE A 182 48.60 -26.97 0.80
N THR A 183 49.03 -27.61 1.89
CA THR A 183 48.46 -27.41 3.23
C THR A 183 48.61 -25.96 3.71
N GLU A 184 49.77 -25.34 3.46
CA GLU A 184 50.00 -23.92 3.80
C GLU A 184 49.06 -22.99 3.02
N TYR A 185 48.93 -23.17 1.70
CA TYR A 185 48.01 -22.35 0.90
C TYR A 185 46.54 -22.59 1.28
N GLU A 186 46.14 -23.83 1.56
CA GLU A 186 44.79 -24.14 2.05
C GLU A 186 44.50 -23.45 3.38
N ALA A 187 45.48 -23.42 4.30
CA ALA A 187 45.35 -22.69 5.56
C ALA A 187 45.20 -21.17 5.35
N VAL A 188 45.98 -20.58 4.42
CA VAL A 188 45.88 -19.16 4.06
C VAL A 188 44.51 -18.84 3.45
N ILE A 189 44.03 -19.65 2.52
CA ILE A 189 42.70 -19.49 1.90
C ILE A 189 41.61 -19.60 2.96
N SER A 190 41.70 -20.58 3.86
CA SER A 190 40.75 -20.74 4.97
C SER A 190 40.74 -19.51 5.89
N ASN A 191 41.91 -18.93 6.19
CA ASN A 191 42.01 -17.72 7.01
C ASN A 191 41.40 -16.50 6.31
N LEU A 192 41.73 -16.28 5.03
CA LEU A 192 41.15 -15.21 4.22
C LEU A 192 39.62 -15.32 4.13
N ASN A 193 39.09 -16.53 3.97
CA ASN A 193 37.65 -16.76 3.96
C ASN A 193 37.01 -16.43 5.32
N ALA A 194 37.65 -16.79 6.43
CA ALA A 194 37.18 -16.44 7.77
C ALA A 194 37.19 -14.91 7.99
N GLN A 195 38.24 -14.21 7.57
CA GLN A 195 38.30 -12.74 7.64
C GLN A 195 37.24 -12.07 6.76
N LEU A 196 37.01 -12.59 5.55
CA LEU A 196 35.95 -12.08 4.67
C LEU A 196 34.56 -12.27 5.29
N GLN A 197 34.32 -13.40 5.96
CA GLN A 197 33.07 -13.63 6.69
C GLN A 197 32.92 -12.64 7.84
N GLU A 198 33.97 -12.45 8.65
CA GLU A 198 33.96 -11.49 9.76
C GLU A 198 33.68 -10.06 9.29
N VAL A 199 34.30 -9.62 8.18
CA VAL A 199 34.03 -8.30 7.59
C VAL A 199 32.57 -8.16 7.15
N ARG A 200 31.96 -9.23 6.61
CA ARG A 200 30.54 -9.23 6.22
C ARG A 200 29.63 -9.11 7.43
N ASP A 201 29.86 -9.93 8.45
CA ASP A 201 29.07 -9.94 9.67
C ASP A 201 29.16 -8.60 10.41
N ASN A 202 30.37 -8.02 10.47
CA ASN A 202 30.59 -6.69 11.02
C ASN A 202 29.87 -5.61 10.20
N SER A 203 29.96 -5.66 8.86
CA SER A 203 29.26 -4.70 7.99
C SER A 203 27.73 -4.78 8.12
N PHE A 204 27.19 -5.98 8.33
CA PHE A 204 25.77 -6.18 8.62
C PHE A 204 25.39 -5.58 9.98
N ALA A 205 26.17 -5.88 11.02
CA ALA A 205 25.96 -5.35 12.35
C ALA A 205 26.06 -3.81 12.41
N GLU A 206 27.03 -3.21 11.70
CA GLU A 206 27.18 -1.76 11.58
C GLU A 206 25.98 -1.11 10.88
N ARG A 207 25.49 -1.70 9.78
CA ARG A 207 24.28 -1.23 9.10
C ARG A 207 23.07 -1.26 10.01
N LYS A 208 22.86 -2.39 10.72
CA LYS A 208 21.78 -2.53 11.69
C LYS A 208 21.86 -1.46 12.77
N LYS A 209 23.04 -1.26 13.35
CA LYS A 209 23.28 -0.22 14.37
C LYS A 209 23.05 1.18 13.82
N ALA A 210 23.42 1.46 12.58
CA ALA A 210 23.19 2.76 11.94
C ALA A 210 21.69 3.02 11.75
N VAL A 211 20.94 2.02 11.25
CA VAL A 211 19.48 2.08 11.16
C VAL A 211 18.88 2.33 12.54
N ASP A 212 19.24 1.54 13.55
CA ASP A 212 18.73 1.69 14.92
C ASP A 212 19.01 3.08 15.49
N THR A 213 20.20 3.62 15.23
CA THR A 213 20.59 4.97 15.67
C THR A 213 19.75 6.04 14.99
N ILE A 214 19.54 5.91 13.67
CA ILE A 214 18.70 6.83 12.90
C ILE A 214 17.24 6.73 13.36
N THR A 215 16.69 5.53 13.47
CA THR A 215 15.34 5.28 13.97
C THR A 215 15.17 5.88 15.36
N ALA A 216 16.07 5.61 16.30
CA ALA A 216 16.01 6.17 17.65
C ALA A 216 16.09 7.70 17.66
N LYS A 217 16.97 8.30 16.83
CA LYS A 217 17.12 9.75 16.71
C LYS A 217 15.83 10.41 16.22
N TYR A 218 15.20 9.82 15.21
CA TYR A 218 13.98 10.37 14.62
C TYR A 218 12.69 9.90 15.31
N GLN A 219 12.77 8.94 16.24
CA GLN A 219 11.59 8.39 16.91
C GLN A 219 10.80 9.46 17.67
N SER A 220 11.49 10.44 18.29
CA SER A 220 10.80 11.54 18.96
C SER A 220 10.05 12.45 17.98
N GLU A 221 10.61 12.70 16.80
CA GLU A 221 9.97 13.50 15.74
C GLU A 221 8.79 12.74 15.14
N ILE A 222 8.94 11.44 14.89
CA ILE A 222 7.85 10.54 14.45
C ILE A 222 6.71 10.55 15.47
N ASN A 223 7.03 10.39 16.77
CA ASN A 223 6.03 10.41 17.84
C ASN A 223 5.34 11.77 17.97
N ALA A 224 6.00 12.87 17.59
CA ALA A 224 5.39 14.19 17.57
C ALA A 224 4.41 14.36 16.39
N LEU A 225 4.70 13.73 15.24
CA LEU A 225 3.85 13.75 14.04
C LEU A 225 2.67 12.76 14.11
N ASP A 226 2.81 11.68 14.86
CA ASP A 226 1.75 10.69 15.10
C ASP A 226 1.66 10.36 16.60
N PRO A 227 1.10 11.26 17.42
CA PRO A 227 1.10 11.09 18.87
C PRO A 227 0.07 10.07 19.36
N VAL A 228 0.38 9.44 20.49
CA VAL A 228 -0.62 8.75 21.32
C VAL A 228 -1.24 9.76 22.29
N ILE A 229 -2.48 10.14 22.04
CA ILE A 229 -3.25 11.05 22.89
C ILE A 229 -3.71 10.28 24.12
N ARG A 230 -3.20 10.66 25.30
CA ARG A 230 -3.49 10.02 26.60
C ARG A 230 -4.54 10.77 27.44
N ASP A 231 -5.15 11.78 26.87
CA ASP A 231 -6.21 12.54 27.52
C ASP A 231 -7.46 11.65 27.66
N ALA A 232 -7.90 11.42 28.90
CA ALA A 232 -9.00 10.51 29.21
C ALA A 232 -10.34 11.03 28.66
N ASP A 233 -10.58 12.33 28.77
CA ASP A 233 -11.82 12.96 28.32
C ASP A 233 -11.87 13.00 26.79
N ALA A 234 -10.76 13.38 26.14
CA ALA A 234 -10.66 13.37 24.69
C ALA A 234 -10.92 11.96 24.12
N ASN A 235 -10.34 10.92 24.74
CA ASN A 235 -10.57 9.53 24.34
C ASN A 235 -12.00 9.08 24.60
N ALA A 236 -12.63 9.52 25.70
CA ALA A 236 -14.04 9.24 25.97
C ALA A 236 -14.95 9.87 24.90
N PHE A 237 -14.76 11.15 24.58
CA PHE A 237 -15.52 11.83 23.51
C PHE A 237 -15.32 11.16 22.15
N ALA A 238 -14.09 10.78 21.82
CA ALA A 238 -13.79 10.07 20.58
C ALA A 238 -14.48 8.70 20.52
N SER A 239 -14.49 7.97 21.64
CA SER A 239 -15.17 6.68 21.72
C SER A 239 -16.69 6.79 21.55
N VAL A 240 -17.31 7.82 22.15
CA VAL A 240 -18.76 8.07 21.99
C VAL A 240 -19.07 8.32 20.52
N ALA A 241 -18.39 9.27 19.88
CA ALA A 241 -18.67 9.59 18.48
C ALA A 241 -18.38 8.45 17.51
N ASN A 242 -17.32 7.66 17.76
CA ASN A 242 -17.01 6.50 16.93
C ASN A 242 -17.96 5.31 17.13
N LYS A 243 -18.80 5.33 18.18
CA LYS A 243 -19.74 4.25 18.48
C LYS A 243 -21.19 4.64 18.23
N GLU A 244 -21.62 5.77 18.78
CA GLU A 244 -23.01 6.22 18.73
C GLU A 244 -23.34 6.94 17.42
N TYR A 245 -22.35 7.63 16.83
CA TYR A 245 -22.53 8.41 15.61
C TYR A 245 -21.79 7.83 14.40
N ALA A 246 -21.35 6.56 14.49
CA ALA A 246 -20.56 5.89 13.45
C ALA A 246 -21.23 5.91 12.06
N ASP A 247 -22.55 5.73 12.06
CA ASP A 247 -23.36 5.60 10.86
C ASP A 247 -24.11 6.89 10.50
N ALA A 248 -23.78 8.02 11.16
CA ALA A 248 -24.43 9.29 10.87
C ALA A 248 -24.09 9.73 9.43
N PRO A 249 -25.08 9.77 8.52
CA PRO A 249 -24.84 10.21 7.15
C PRO A 249 -24.43 11.68 7.17
N ALA A 250 -23.69 12.12 6.14
CA ALA A 250 -23.48 13.54 5.93
C ALA A 250 -24.85 14.24 5.81
N PRO A 251 -25.03 15.41 6.42
CA PRO A 251 -26.27 16.16 6.29
C PRO A 251 -26.50 16.56 4.84
N ASP A 252 -27.76 16.56 4.43
CA ASP A 252 -28.17 16.94 3.08
C ASP A 252 -29.25 18.01 3.15
N PHE A 253 -28.84 19.26 2.90
CA PHE A 253 -29.76 20.40 2.89
C PHE A 253 -30.40 20.62 1.50
N SER A 254 -30.08 19.80 0.49
CA SER A 254 -30.57 19.99 -0.89
C SER A 254 -32.09 19.88 -0.99
N ALA A 255 -32.70 18.93 -0.27
CA ALA A 255 -34.15 18.77 -0.22
C ALA A 255 -34.84 20.01 0.37
N ILE A 256 -34.21 20.67 1.34
CA ILE A 256 -34.72 21.90 1.96
C ILE A 256 -34.58 23.08 0.98
N LEU A 257 -33.45 23.18 0.28
CA LEU A 257 -33.18 24.24 -0.71
C LEU A 257 -34.21 24.30 -1.84
N MET A 258 -34.85 23.18 -2.17
CA MET A 258 -35.88 23.10 -3.22
C MET A 258 -37.24 23.69 -2.80
N GLN A 259 -37.44 24.06 -1.53
CA GLN A 259 -38.70 24.64 -1.07
C GLN A 259 -38.86 26.09 -1.53
N GLU A 260 -39.95 26.38 -2.24
CA GLU A 260 -40.23 27.72 -2.79
C GLU A 260 -40.48 28.79 -1.71
N SER A 261 -40.90 28.39 -0.50
CA SER A 261 -41.25 29.29 0.60
C SER A 261 -40.05 29.93 1.32
N LEU A 262 -38.83 29.57 0.93
CA LEU A 262 -37.60 30.07 1.53
C LEU A 262 -37.19 31.43 0.97
N SER A 263 -36.76 32.32 1.86
CA SER A 263 -36.14 33.58 1.44
C SER A 263 -34.78 33.32 0.79
N GLU A 264 -34.37 34.19 -0.14
CA GLU A 264 -33.05 34.12 -0.79
C GLU A 264 -31.90 34.07 0.22
N LYS A 265 -32.02 34.83 1.32
CA LYS A 265 -31.04 34.78 2.43
C LYS A 265 -30.96 33.38 3.06
N THR A 266 -32.09 32.70 3.24
CA THR A 266 -32.11 31.35 3.83
C THR A 266 -31.52 30.33 2.88
N LYS A 267 -31.85 30.40 1.59
CA LYS A 267 -31.25 29.54 0.56
C LYS A 267 -29.73 29.70 0.51
N PHE A 268 -29.24 30.94 0.50
CA PHE A 268 -27.80 31.21 0.54
C PHE A 268 -27.12 30.62 1.79
N LEU A 269 -27.75 30.74 2.97
CA LEU A 269 -27.18 30.19 4.21
C LEU A 269 -27.14 28.66 4.20
N LEU A 270 -28.19 28.00 3.70
CA LEU A 270 -28.25 26.54 3.59
C LEU A 270 -27.24 26.00 2.58
N ASP A 271 -27.09 26.66 1.42
CA ASP A 271 -26.05 26.31 0.44
C ASP A 271 -24.64 26.50 1.03
N SER A 272 -24.40 27.60 1.73
CA SER A 272 -23.13 27.83 2.43
C SER A 272 -22.85 26.77 3.50
N LEU A 273 -23.87 26.29 4.21
CA LEU A 273 -23.73 25.19 5.17
C LEU A 273 -23.37 23.89 4.46
N GLN A 274 -24.07 23.54 3.37
CA GLN A 274 -23.75 22.35 2.58
C GLN A 274 -22.30 22.34 2.12
N GLN A 275 -21.83 23.45 1.51
CA GLN A 275 -20.44 23.56 1.05
C GLN A 275 -19.42 23.41 2.18
N LYS A 276 -19.71 23.92 3.38
CA LYS A 276 -18.83 23.76 4.56
C LYS A 276 -18.76 22.30 5.01
N TYR A 277 -19.89 21.58 5.02
CA TYR A 277 -19.92 20.15 5.35
C TYR A 277 -19.18 19.32 4.30
N ASP A 278 -19.36 19.61 3.01
CA ASP A 278 -18.66 18.92 1.92
C ASP A 278 -17.14 19.15 2.02
N GLY A 279 -16.71 20.40 2.24
CA GLY A 279 -15.31 20.75 2.45
C GLY A 279 -14.71 20.09 3.68
N PHE A 280 -15.43 20.07 4.80
CA PHE A 280 -15.01 19.38 6.00
C PHE A 280 -14.88 17.86 5.77
N ASN A 281 -15.83 17.23 5.10
CA ASN A 281 -15.80 15.80 4.78
C ASN A 281 -14.60 15.45 3.89
N TYR A 282 -14.28 16.30 2.91
CA TYR A 282 -13.09 16.14 2.08
C TYR A 282 -11.79 16.20 2.90
N ILE A 283 -11.64 17.23 3.75
CA ILE A 283 -10.44 17.40 4.59
C ILE A 283 -10.31 16.23 5.58
N SER A 284 -11.40 15.82 6.22
CA SER A 284 -11.40 14.67 7.14
C SER A 284 -11.01 13.37 6.42
N ALA A 285 -11.51 13.14 5.20
CA ALA A 285 -11.12 11.99 4.40
C ALA A 285 -9.63 12.02 4.03
N PHE A 286 -9.10 13.19 3.66
CA PHE A 286 -7.67 13.37 3.38
C PHE A 286 -6.80 13.07 4.60
N VAL A 287 -7.12 13.66 5.77
CA VAL A 287 -6.37 13.44 7.02
C VAL A 287 -6.42 11.97 7.44
N THR A 288 -7.59 11.34 7.32
CA THR A 288 -7.75 9.90 7.64
C THR A 288 -7.02 8.99 6.65
N GLY A 289 -6.75 9.47 5.43
CA GLY A 289 -5.96 8.77 4.44
C GLY A 289 -4.44 8.86 4.64
N LEU A 290 -3.97 9.71 5.57
CA LEU A 290 -2.56 9.76 5.93
C LEU A 290 -2.15 8.49 6.70
N PRO A 291 -0.91 7.99 6.53
CA PRO A 291 -0.46 6.74 7.14
C PRO A 291 -0.07 6.89 8.62
N GLN A 292 -0.95 7.51 9.41
CA GLN A 292 -0.82 7.61 10.87
C GLN A 292 -1.39 6.34 11.51
N GLU A 293 -0.70 5.81 12.53
CA GLU A 293 -1.05 4.56 13.22
C GLU A 293 -1.69 4.81 14.59
N ASN A 294 -1.36 5.93 15.25
CA ASN A 294 -1.75 6.18 16.63
C ASN A 294 -3.13 6.85 16.73
N SER A 295 -3.24 7.93 17.51
CA SER A 295 -4.54 8.46 17.93
C SER A 295 -5.23 9.28 16.83
N ILE A 296 -4.48 9.94 15.95
CA ILE A 296 -5.05 10.93 15.01
C ILE A 296 -6.16 10.35 14.11
N PRO A 297 -6.05 9.15 13.50
CA PRO A 297 -7.13 8.59 12.68
C PRO A 297 -8.43 8.39 13.46
N SER A 298 -8.35 7.94 14.72
CA SER A 298 -9.52 7.74 15.58
C SER A 298 -10.20 9.06 15.92
N PHE A 299 -9.41 10.09 16.24
CA PHE A 299 -9.91 11.43 16.54
C PHE A 299 -10.47 12.14 15.30
N SER A 300 -9.84 11.99 14.13
CA SER A 300 -10.34 12.50 12.86
C SER A 300 -11.71 11.91 12.52
N ARG A 301 -11.86 10.59 12.70
CA ARG A 301 -13.15 9.89 12.51
C ARG A 301 -14.20 10.38 13.51
N ALA A 302 -13.82 10.50 14.79
CA ALA A 302 -14.74 11.02 15.81
C ALA A 302 -15.20 12.45 15.51
N MET A 303 -14.29 13.32 15.07
CA MET A 303 -14.61 14.69 14.67
C MET A 303 -15.60 14.67 13.50
N LYS A 304 -15.40 13.79 12.52
CA LYS A 304 -16.35 13.63 11.41
C LYS A 304 -17.73 13.19 11.88
N ASN A 305 -17.79 12.19 12.74
CA ASN A 305 -19.04 11.65 13.22
C ASN A 305 -19.81 12.68 14.08
N TYR A 306 -19.13 13.44 14.94
CA TYR A 306 -19.75 14.56 15.66
C TYR A 306 -20.29 15.62 14.70
N THR A 307 -19.48 16.06 13.74
CA THR A 307 -19.89 17.08 12.77
C THR A 307 -21.10 16.63 11.96
N ASN A 308 -21.11 15.38 11.48
CA ASN A 308 -22.25 14.83 10.76
C ASN A 308 -23.51 14.73 11.65
N SER A 309 -23.36 14.27 12.90
CA SER A 309 -24.49 14.21 13.85
C SER A 309 -25.09 15.59 14.09
N ILE A 310 -24.25 16.60 14.38
CA ILE A 310 -24.71 17.98 14.57
C ILE A 310 -25.41 18.49 13.32
N GLY A 311 -24.83 18.24 12.14
CA GLY A 311 -25.44 18.62 10.87
C GLY A 311 -26.80 17.96 10.66
N LYS A 312 -26.94 16.70 11.03
CA LYS A 312 -28.21 15.98 10.91
C LYS A 312 -29.26 16.51 11.87
N ASP A 313 -28.89 16.81 13.12
CA ASP A 313 -29.77 17.44 14.10
C ASP A 313 -30.23 18.81 13.61
N MET A 314 -29.35 19.59 12.98
CA MET A 314 -29.70 20.87 12.35
C MET A 314 -30.66 20.71 11.17
N GLU A 315 -30.42 19.73 10.29
CA GLU A 315 -31.30 19.42 9.16
C GLU A 315 -32.71 19.07 9.65
N LEU A 316 -32.82 18.22 10.68
CA LEU A 316 -34.09 17.87 11.32
C LEU A 316 -34.79 19.08 11.94
N LEU A 317 -34.07 19.89 12.73
CA LEU A 317 -34.62 21.08 13.36
C LEU A 317 -35.15 22.09 12.33
N ILE A 318 -34.39 22.35 11.26
CA ILE A 318 -34.83 23.25 10.19
C ILE A 318 -36.08 22.71 9.51
N THR A 319 -36.12 21.40 9.25
CA THR A 319 -37.27 20.74 8.61
C THR A 319 -38.53 20.87 9.49
N GLU A 320 -38.40 20.66 10.80
CA GLU A 320 -39.50 20.81 11.75
C GLU A 320 -39.99 22.27 11.84
N LEU A 321 -39.07 23.23 11.91
CA LEU A 321 -39.42 24.66 11.92
C LEU A 321 -40.14 25.10 10.64
N LEU A 322 -39.75 24.57 9.47
CA LEU A 322 -40.41 24.84 8.21
C LEU A 322 -41.81 24.21 8.13
N ALA A 323 -41.99 23.02 8.70
CA ALA A 323 -43.31 22.39 8.81
C ALA A 323 -44.25 23.21 9.69
N VAL A 324 -43.80 23.63 10.88
CA VAL A 324 -44.58 24.50 11.80
C VAL A 324 -44.94 25.83 11.13
N ARG A 325 -43.98 26.47 10.45
CA ARG A 325 -44.22 27.73 9.73
C ARG A 325 -45.26 27.56 8.62
N SER A 326 -45.17 26.48 7.85
CA SER A 326 -46.10 26.20 6.75
C SER A 326 -47.52 26.00 7.28
N SER A 327 -47.68 25.25 8.36
CA SER A 327 -48.98 25.06 9.03
C SER A 327 -49.57 26.37 9.55
N ALA A 328 -48.77 27.21 10.22
CA ALA A 328 -49.22 28.52 10.70
C ALA A 328 -49.63 29.46 9.55
N GLN A 329 -48.94 29.38 8.40
CA GLN A 329 -49.28 30.18 7.22
C GLN A 329 -50.59 29.71 6.57
N GLU A 330 -50.86 28.41 6.55
CA GLU A 330 -52.13 27.86 6.07
C GLU A 330 -53.30 28.28 6.96
N GLU A 331 -53.13 28.22 8.29
CA GLU A 331 -54.14 28.68 9.25
C GLU A 331 -54.42 30.19 9.11
N ALA A 332 -53.36 31.00 9.00
CA ALA A 332 -53.50 32.44 8.78
C ALA A 332 -54.24 32.77 7.47
N LEU A 333 -53.99 32.01 6.40
CA LEU A 333 -54.71 32.16 5.14
C LEU A 333 -56.19 31.75 5.28
N GLY A 334 -56.47 30.69 6.04
CA GLY A 334 -57.84 30.26 6.37
C GLY A 334 -58.61 31.33 7.14
N LEU A 335 -58.01 31.88 8.21
CA LEU A 335 -58.57 32.98 9.00
C LEU A 335 -58.81 34.22 8.13
N LYS A 336 -57.85 34.59 7.27
CA LYS A 336 -58.01 35.72 6.36
C LYS A 336 -59.21 35.54 5.42
N LYS A 337 -59.35 34.36 4.79
CA LYS A 337 -60.51 34.06 3.93
C LYS A 337 -61.84 34.15 4.69
N LEU A 338 -61.86 33.69 5.94
CA LEU A 338 -63.04 33.77 6.80
C LEU A 338 -63.38 35.23 7.13
N VAL A 339 -62.39 36.04 7.50
CA VAL A 339 -62.55 37.48 7.74
C VAL A 339 -63.06 38.19 6.48
N ASP A 340 -62.48 37.88 5.31
CA ASP A 340 -62.91 38.45 4.02
C ASP A 340 -64.38 38.08 3.69
N ALA A 341 -64.79 36.85 3.98
CA ALA A 341 -66.18 36.41 3.81
C ALA A 341 -67.15 37.13 4.76
N TYR A 342 -66.77 37.33 6.03
CA TYR A 342 -67.56 38.10 6.98
C TYR A 342 -67.66 39.58 6.57
N ASN A 343 -66.55 40.19 6.14
CA ASN A 343 -66.55 41.56 5.64
C ASN A 343 -67.51 41.71 4.45
N TYR A 344 -67.46 40.79 3.48
CA TYR A 344 -68.40 40.77 2.36
C TYR A 344 -69.86 40.67 2.81
N TYR A 345 -70.16 39.78 3.77
CA TYR A 345 -71.50 39.64 4.33
C TYR A 345 -71.96 40.93 5.02
N ILE A 346 -71.16 41.50 5.91
CA ILE A 346 -71.50 42.74 6.65
C ILE A 346 -71.71 43.89 5.66
N ASP A 347 -70.83 44.06 4.67
CA ASP A 347 -70.97 45.07 3.62
C ASP A 347 -72.26 44.92 2.82
N SER A 348 -72.66 43.69 2.49
CA SER A 348 -73.92 43.42 1.80
C SER A 348 -75.13 43.83 2.63
N GLN A 349 -75.10 43.58 3.95
CA GLN A 349 -76.16 43.98 4.88
C GLN A 349 -76.22 45.50 5.02
N LEU A 350 -75.08 46.16 5.23
CA LEU A 350 -74.98 47.62 5.34
C LEU A 350 -75.53 48.32 4.08
N LYS A 351 -75.19 47.82 2.89
CA LYS A 351 -75.73 48.36 1.63
C LYS A 351 -77.26 48.23 1.53
N SER A 352 -77.83 47.16 2.08
CA SER A 352 -79.28 46.95 2.05
C SER A 352 -80.05 47.85 3.02
N ILE A 353 -79.43 48.19 4.16
CA ILE A 353 -80.06 48.95 5.25
C ILE A 353 -79.76 50.46 5.14
N GLY A 354 -78.64 50.82 4.49
CA GLY A 354 -78.21 52.22 4.28
C GLY A 354 -77.37 52.80 5.41
N ASP A 355 -76.86 51.98 6.32
CA ASP A 355 -76.02 52.43 7.44
C ASP A 355 -74.55 52.59 7.07
N ALA A 356 -73.84 53.38 7.89
CA ALA A 356 -72.41 53.56 7.74
C ALA A 356 -71.59 52.41 8.35
N GLY A 357 -72.11 51.76 9.39
CA GLY A 357 -71.38 50.71 10.09
C GLY A 357 -72.15 50.06 11.24
N TYR A 358 -71.47 49.17 11.96
CA TYR A 358 -71.98 48.48 13.15
C TYR A 358 -70.93 48.42 14.26
N VAL A 359 -71.41 48.32 15.50
CA VAL A 359 -70.58 47.99 16.66
C VAL A 359 -70.21 46.50 16.63
N LEU A 360 -68.92 46.21 16.63
CA LEU A 360 -68.40 44.84 16.69
C LEU A 360 -68.14 44.39 18.13
N ASP A 361 -67.46 45.23 18.92
CA ASP A 361 -67.03 44.87 20.27
C ASP A 361 -67.10 46.07 21.23
N PRO A 362 -68.15 46.15 22.08
CA PRO A 362 -68.30 47.20 23.08
C PRO A 362 -67.73 46.84 24.45
N ARG A 363 -66.95 45.76 24.59
CA ARG A 363 -66.42 45.32 25.91
C ARG A 363 -65.54 46.37 26.59
N ASN A 364 -64.91 47.27 25.82
CA ASN A 364 -64.25 48.45 26.35
C ASN A 364 -65.14 49.69 26.13
N PRO A 365 -65.84 50.20 27.17
CA PRO A 365 -66.79 51.29 27.02
C PRO A 365 -66.14 52.64 26.68
N GLN A 366 -64.82 52.75 26.71
CA GLN A 366 -64.10 53.96 26.29
C GLN A 366 -63.55 53.88 24.86
N LYS A 367 -63.43 52.66 24.32
CA LYS A 367 -62.88 52.37 23.00
C LYS A 367 -63.63 51.19 22.39
N ILE A 368 -64.72 51.49 21.70
CA ILE A 368 -65.60 50.47 21.12
C ILE A 368 -65.08 50.14 19.72
N VAL A 369 -64.86 48.86 19.41
CA VAL A 369 -64.43 48.46 18.07
C VAL A 369 -65.63 48.46 17.14
N VAL A 370 -65.49 49.14 16.01
CA VAL A 370 -66.57 49.30 15.04
C VAL A 370 -66.14 48.90 13.64
N TYR A 371 -67.09 48.36 12.89
CA TYR A 371 -66.95 48.11 11.46
C TYR A 371 -67.61 49.25 10.70
N LEU A 372 -66.88 49.88 9.78
CA LEU A 372 -67.42 50.87 8.86
C LEU A 372 -67.33 50.33 7.44
N SER A 373 -68.40 50.52 6.68
CA SER A 373 -68.42 50.14 5.27
C SER A 373 -67.31 50.89 4.51
N PRO A 374 -66.62 50.23 3.55
CA PRO A 374 -65.60 50.86 2.73
C PRO A 374 -66.06 52.16 2.05
N LEU A 375 -67.36 52.27 1.74
CA LEU A 375 -67.98 53.45 1.14
C LEU A 375 -67.84 54.72 1.98
N TYR A 376 -67.76 54.56 3.30
CA TYR A 376 -67.62 55.68 4.23
C TYR A 376 -66.24 55.75 4.87
N SER A 377 -65.47 54.66 4.84
CA SER A 377 -64.20 54.54 5.58
C SER A 377 -63.06 55.50 5.19
N ALA A 378 -63.13 56.17 4.03
CA ALA A 378 -62.03 56.99 3.51
C ALA A 378 -61.88 58.34 4.23
N ASP A 379 -62.99 58.97 4.64
CA ASP A 379 -63.05 60.38 5.07
C ASP A 379 -63.69 60.58 6.45
N VAL A 380 -63.63 59.56 7.32
CA VAL A 380 -64.39 59.51 8.59
C VAL A 380 -63.52 59.51 9.84
N ASP A 381 -62.21 59.68 9.69
CA ASP A 381 -61.31 59.79 10.83
C ASP A 381 -61.52 61.14 11.55
N ASN A 382 -61.68 61.09 12.87
CA ASN A 382 -62.10 62.20 13.73
C ASN A 382 -63.48 62.79 13.38
N THR A 383 -64.37 61.99 12.79
CA THR A 383 -65.74 62.42 12.48
C THR A 383 -66.73 61.96 13.55
N LYS A 384 -67.70 62.81 13.87
CA LYS A 384 -68.78 62.48 14.81
C LYS A 384 -69.77 61.52 14.14
N ALA A 385 -70.17 60.50 14.88
CA ALA A 385 -71.17 59.54 14.45
C ALA A 385 -72.21 59.30 15.57
N PHE A 386 -73.37 58.82 15.16
CA PHE A 386 -74.49 58.50 16.03
C PHE A 386 -74.69 57.00 16.09
N VAL A 387 -74.93 56.49 17.30
CA VAL A 387 -75.17 55.06 17.54
C VAL A 387 -76.65 54.84 17.82
N PHE A 388 -77.24 53.88 17.11
CA PHE A 388 -78.65 53.52 17.19
C PHE A 388 -78.84 52.03 17.40
N ARG A 389 -79.72 51.62 18.31
CA ARG A 389 -80.05 50.20 18.49
C ARG A 389 -81.06 49.69 17.46
N LYS A 390 -82.02 50.55 17.14
CA LYS A 390 -83.06 50.37 16.10
C LYS A 390 -83.21 51.67 15.34
N ALA A 391 -83.97 51.67 14.25
CA ALA A 391 -84.14 52.86 13.41
C ALA A 391 -84.63 54.12 14.17
N ASP A 392 -85.25 53.94 15.34
CA ASP A 392 -85.85 54.97 16.18
C ASP A 392 -85.26 55.05 17.61
N GLU A 393 -84.28 54.20 17.95
CA GLU A 393 -83.70 54.12 19.30
C GLU A 393 -82.27 54.68 19.30
N TYR A 394 -82.14 55.98 19.58
CA TYR A 394 -80.86 56.67 19.72
C TYR A 394 -80.19 56.32 21.05
N ILE A 395 -78.93 55.88 21.00
CA ILE A 395 -78.14 55.52 22.18
C ILE A 395 -77.20 56.66 22.59
N GLY A 396 -76.55 57.30 21.63
CA GLY A 396 -75.59 58.36 21.90
C GLY A 396 -74.68 58.67 20.72
N SER A 397 -73.78 59.63 20.93
CA SER A 397 -72.80 60.05 19.93
C SER A 397 -71.39 59.59 20.30
N VAL A 398 -70.62 59.29 19.26
CA VAL A 398 -69.26 58.78 19.34
C VAL A 398 -68.37 59.52 18.35
N LEU A 399 -67.08 59.64 18.67
CA LEU A 399 -66.05 60.08 17.75
C LEU A 399 -65.38 58.86 17.11
N LEU A 400 -65.37 58.79 15.79
CA LEU A 400 -64.70 57.71 15.06
C LEU A 400 -63.21 58.04 14.91
N VAL A 401 -62.35 57.12 15.33
CA VAL A 401 -60.89 57.25 15.26
C VAL A 401 -60.32 56.00 14.59
N LYS A 402 -59.44 56.18 13.61
CA LYS A 402 -58.76 55.08 12.93
C LYS A 402 -57.54 54.62 13.73
N GLU A 403 -57.58 53.40 14.27
CA GLU A 403 -56.44 52.79 14.97
C GLU A 403 -55.92 51.59 14.15
N SER A 404 -54.78 51.79 13.50
CA SER A 404 -54.16 50.82 12.57
C SER A 404 -55.09 50.38 11.43
N SER A 405 -55.66 49.17 11.52
CA SER A 405 -56.54 48.56 10.51
C SER A 405 -58.02 48.60 10.87
N ASN A 406 -58.39 49.06 12.07
CA ASN A 406 -59.76 49.06 12.57
C ASN A 406 -60.21 50.49 12.92
N PHE A 407 -61.52 50.71 12.97
CA PHE A 407 -62.10 51.92 13.52
C PHE A 407 -62.53 51.70 14.96
N ILE A 408 -62.32 52.72 15.77
CA ILE A 408 -62.76 52.75 17.16
C ILE A 408 -63.73 53.91 17.32
N ALA A 409 -64.86 53.64 17.94
CA ALA A 409 -65.78 54.66 18.43
C ALA A 409 -65.41 55.01 19.87
N VAL A 410 -65.07 56.28 20.09
CA VAL A 410 -64.84 56.87 21.41
C VAL A 410 -66.13 57.59 21.82
N PRO A 411 -66.89 57.09 22.82
CA PRO A 411 -68.14 57.72 23.22
C PRO A 411 -67.96 59.10 23.86
N ASP A 412 -68.90 60.01 23.62
CA ASP A 412 -68.90 61.35 24.23
C ASP A 412 -69.01 61.30 25.77
N SER A 413 -69.55 60.20 26.32
CA SER A 413 -69.62 59.94 27.76
C SER A 413 -69.52 58.45 28.08
N LEU A 414 -69.12 58.13 29.31
CA LEU A 414 -69.01 56.73 29.77
C LEU A 414 -70.38 56.02 29.79
N ASP A 415 -71.47 56.75 30.05
CA ASP A 415 -72.82 56.20 30.06
C ASP A 415 -73.24 55.71 28.67
N VAL A 416 -72.89 56.47 27.62
CA VAL A 416 -73.08 56.02 26.23
C VAL A 416 -72.24 54.77 25.98
N GLY A 417 -70.98 54.75 26.42
CA GLY A 417 -70.10 53.60 26.26
C GLY A 417 -70.62 52.30 26.90
N LEU A 418 -71.25 52.41 28.07
CA LEU A 418 -71.86 51.27 28.79
C LEU A 418 -73.20 50.85 28.17
N ALA A 419 -73.90 51.75 27.49
CA ALA A 419 -75.19 51.49 26.88
C ALA A 419 -75.10 50.81 25.52
N VAL A 420 -73.98 50.95 24.80
CA VAL A 420 -73.76 50.36 23.48
C VAL A 420 -73.64 48.83 23.53
N GLN A 421 -74.25 48.15 22.56
CA GLN A 421 -74.27 46.69 22.43
C GLN A 421 -73.73 46.23 21.05
N PRO A 422 -73.25 44.98 20.94
CA PRO A 422 -72.85 44.42 19.65
C PRO A 422 -74.02 44.46 18.66
N GLY A 423 -73.76 44.91 17.43
CA GLY A 423 -74.79 45.05 16.39
C GLY A 423 -75.55 46.37 16.42
N ASP A 424 -75.31 47.27 17.38
CA ASP A 424 -75.84 48.64 17.32
C ASP A 424 -75.29 49.34 16.05
N ARG A 425 -76.15 50.08 15.36
CA ARG A 425 -75.94 50.73 14.05
C ARG A 425 -75.18 52.03 14.21
N ILE A 426 -74.28 52.33 13.27
CA ILE A 426 -73.53 53.58 13.22
C ILE A 426 -73.96 54.37 11.99
N MET A 427 -74.28 55.64 12.22
CA MET A 427 -74.60 56.62 11.18
C MET A 427 -73.65 57.79 11.29
N ILE A 428 -73.04 58.20 10.19
CA ILE A 428 -72.08 59.31 10.17
C ILE A 428 -72.83 60.63 10.03
N ASP A 429 -72.44 61.63 10.81
CA ASP A 429 -72.91 62.99 10.64
C ASP A 429 -72.21 63.65 9.44
N MET A 430 -72.89 63.70 8.29
CA MET A 430 -72.34 64.30 7.07
C MET A 430 -72.32 65.84 7.06
N ASN A 431 -72.73 66.50 8.15
CA ASN A 431 -72.75 67.97 8.22
C ASN A 431 -71.41 68.61 8.65
N ASN A 432 -70.36 67.82 8.91
CA ASN A 432 -69.10 68.33 9.48
C ASN A 432 -67.83 68.07 8.63
N THR A 433 -67.97 67.67 7.36
CA THR A 433 -66.82 67.48 6.43
C THR A 433 -66.37 68.75 5.69
N GLN A 434 -66.82 69.94 6.11
CA GLN A 434 -66.24 71.22 5.68
C GLN A 434 -65.78 72.01 6.90
N GLY A 435 -64.46 72.14 7.09
CA GLY A 435 -63.95 73.11 8.06
C GLY A 435 -62.55 72.88 8.59
N VAL A 436 -61.53 72.77 7.73
CA VAL A 436 -60.19 73.31 8.05
C VAL A 436 -59.57 73.87 6.76
N SER A 437 -60.08 75.03 6.32
CA SER A 437 -59.30 75.98 5.54
C SER A 437 -58.93 77.12 6.47
N ASP A 438 -57.64 77.41 6.55
CA ASP A 438 -57.02 78.67 6.95
C ASP A 438 -57.50 79.31 8.26
N GLU A 439 -56.66 79.23 9.29
CA GLU A 439 -56.36 80.43 10.07
C GLU A 439 -54.96 80.36 10.70
N GLN A 440 -54.15 81.35 10.32
CA GLN A 440 -52.83 81.66 10.86
C GLN A 440 -52.95 82.27 12.26
N ASN A 441 -52.18 81.77 13.23
CA ASN A 441 -51.17 82.51 14.00
C ASN A 441 -50.46 81.60 15.02
#